data_AF-A0A2V2UZD8-F1
#
_entry.id   AF-A0A2V2UZD8-F1
#
_cell.length_a   1.000
_cell.length_b   1.000
_cell.length_c   1.000
_cell.angle_alpha   90.00
_cell.angle_beta   90.00
_cell.angle_gamma   90.00
#
_symmetry.space_group_name_H-M   'P 1'
#
loop_
_entity.id
_entity.type
_entity.pdbx_description
1 polymer ?
#
loop_
_entity_poly.entity_id
_entity_poly.type
_entity_poly.pdbx_seq_one_letter_code
_entity_poly.pdbx_strand_id
1 'polypeptide(L)'
;MVAFSYGVRSSPKRQHMYGSAAGEGYAACVITEFIRLGAKKGIFAFSCHAIGSTEHRADLLDVDNELGVIVDSVKEGPRVRMVARICVSSAGDVRAAMDTIVKNYEKYFASVLCEKQPTPELEAMPSYLPDTVVLQLHRHDGEA
;
A
#
# COMPACT_ATOMS: atom_id res chain seq x y z
N MET A 1 0.94 -13.00 8.28
CA MET A 1 2.06 -12.22 8.83
C MET A 1 1.67 -10.75 8.78
N VAL A 2 2.02 -9.96 9.79
CA VAL A 2 1.78 -8.50 9.81
C VAL A 2 3.10 -7.82 10.12
N ALA A 3 3.46 -6.79 9.35
CA ALA A 3 4.66 -5.98 9.55
C ALA A 3 4.26 -4.50 9.58
N PHE A 4 4.83 -3.76 10.52
CA PHE A 4 4.58 -2.33 10.66
C PHE A 4 5.88 -1.56 10.45
N SER A 5 5.80 -0.48 9.68
CA SER A 5 6.84 0.55 9.67
C SER A 5 6.28 1.79 10.32
N TYR A 6 6.87 2.16 11.46
CA TYR A 6 6.43 3.28 12.28
C TYR A 6 7.60 4.21 12.58
N GLY A 7 7.32 5.49 12.74
CA GLY A 7 8.33 6.51 12.96
C GLY A 7 7.87 7.90 12.54
N VAL A 8 8.61 8.91 12.97
CA VAL A 8 8.34 10.32 12.67
C VAL A 8 8.41 10.60 11.16
N ARG A 9 7.94 11.78 10.74
CA ARG A 9 7.89 12.16 9.32
C ARG A 9 9.24 12.02 8.61
N SER A 10 10.33 12.43 9.27
CA SER A 10 11.70 12.36 8.73
C SER A 10 12.26 10.95 8.62
N SER A 11 11.61 9.94 9.22
CA SER A 11 12.04 8.55 9.07
C SER A 11 11.68 8.03 7.67
N PRO A 12 12.61 7.39 6.94
CA PRO A 12 12.42 6.93 5.56
C PRO A 12 11.57 5.65 5.45
N LYS A 13 10.37 5.67 6.05
CA LYS A 13 9.46 4.52 6.18
C LYS A 13 9.04 3.97 4.81
N ARG A 14 8.71 4.87 3.88
CA ARG A 14 8.30 4.50 2.53
C ARG A 14 9.45 3.84 1.77
N GLN A 15 10.64 4.42 1.82
CA GLN A 15 11.81 3.87 1.15
C GLN A 15 12.18 2.50 1.72
N HIS A 16 12.02 2.29 3.04
CA HIS A 16 12.26 0.99 3.63
C HIS A 16 11.19 -0.06 3.25
N MET A 17 9.90 0.29 3.34
CA MET A 17 8.81 -0.66 3.10
C MET A 17 8.58 -0.95 1.61
N TYR A 18 8.54 0.08 0.78
CA TYR A 18 8.17 -0.01 -0.63
C TYR A 18 9.38 0.13 -1.58
N GLY A 19 10.53 0.58 -1.08
CA GLY A 19 11.72 0.82 -1.90
C GLY A 19 11.72 2.19 -2.58
N SER A 20 12.81 2.49 -3.25
CA SER A 20 12.86 3.50 -4.32
C SER A 20 12.44 2.86 -5.66
N ALA A 21 12.40 3.64 -6.75
CA ALA A 21 11.92 3.26 -8.08
C ALA A 21 12.48 1.94 -8.70
N ALA A 22 13.42 1.25 -8.03
CA ALA A 22 13.89 -0.09 -8.38
C ALA A 22 13.04 -1.24 -7.79
N GLY A 23 12.03 -0.96 -6.95
CA GLY A 23 11.09 -1.96 -6.44
C GLY A 23 11.66 -2.89 -5.35
N GLU A 24 12.76 -2.50 -4.69
CA GLU A 24 13.49 -3.32 -3.71
C GLU A 24 13.15 -2.97 -2.25
N GLY A 25 11.86 -2.78 -1.95
CA GLY A 25 11.38 -2.57 -0.58
C GLY A 25 11.21 -3.86 0.22
N TYR A 26 11.21 -3.76 1.55
CA TYR A 26 10.94 -4.89 2.44
C TYR A 26 9.68 -5.67 2.03
N ALA A 27 8.58 -4.97 1.72
CA ALA A 27 7.33 -5.59 1.31
C ALA A 27 7.48 -6.38 0.00
N ALA A 28 8.14 -5.80 -1.01
CA ALA A 28 8.37 -6.46 -2.30
C ALA A 28 9.20 -7.74 -2.12
N CYS A 29 10.27 -7.69 -1.33
CA CYS A 29 11.15 -8.84 -1.07
C CYS A 29 10.40 -9.98 -0.37
N VAL A 30 9.69 -9.68 0.72
CA VAL A 30 8.92 -10.65 1.49
C VAL A 30 7.84 -11.30 0.63
N ILE A 31 7.07 -10.50 -0.11
CA ILE A 31 5.96 -10.97 -0.93
C ILE A 31 6.49 -11.81 -2.09
N THR A 32 7.55 -11.35 -2.76
CA THR A 32 8.20 -12.10 -3.84
C THR A 32 8.67 -13.47 -3.35
N GLU A 33 9.28 -13.53 -2.17
CA GLU A 33 9.72 -14.81 -1.60
C GLU A 33 8.54 -15.71 -1.23
N PHE A 34 7.48 -15.12 -0.67
CA PHE A 34 6.26 -15.86 -0.34
C PHE A 34 5.61 -16.45 -1.60
N ILE A 35 5.50 -15.67 -2.68
CA ILE A 35 5.00 -16.15 -3.96
C ILE A 35 5.95 -17.20 -4.54
N ARG A 36 7.26 -17.02 -4.48
CA ARG A 36 8.23 -18.01 -5.00
C ARG A 36 8.08 -19.37 -4.30
N LEU A 37 7.94 -19.36 -2.98
CA LEU A 37 7.71 -20.56 -2.17
C LEU A 37 6.29 -21.14 -2.39
N GLY A 38 5.31 -20.28 -2.66
CA GLY A 38 3.89 -20.61 -2.82
C GLY A 38 3.42 -20.84 -4.26
N ALA A 39 4.25 -20.57 -5.28
CA ALA A 39 3.86 -20.45 -6.71
C ALA A 39 3.28 -21.72 -7.32
N LYS A 40 3.41 -22.86 -6.63
CA LYS A 40 2.83 -24.15 -7.04
C LYS A 40 1.51 -24.49 -6.31
N LYS A 41 1.01 -23.61 -5.43
CA LYS A 41 -0.06 -23.94 -4.46
C LYS A 41 -1.20 -22.91 -4.36
N GLY A 42 -1.19 -21.81 -5.09
CA GLY A 42 -2.31 -20.85 -5.08
C GLY A 42 -2.12 -19.62 -5.96
N ILE A 43 -3.24 -18.97 -6.27
CA ILE A 43 -3.30 -17.63 -6.85
C ILE A 43 -3.30 -16.66 -5.66
N PHE A 44 -2.56 -15.54 -5.75
CA PHE A 44 -2.59 -14.51 -4.72
C PHE A 44 -3.17 -13.22 -5.29
N ALA A 45 -3.76 -12.39 -4.42
CA ALA A 45 -4.32 -11.09 -4.79
C ALA A 45 -3.70 -9.98 -3.93
N PHE A 46 -3.28 -8.92 -4.59
CA PHE A 46 -2.71 -7.73 -4.00
C PHE A 46 -3.80 -6.68 -3.76
N SER A 47 -3.78 -6.01 -2.61
CA SER A 47 -4.57 -4.80 -2.37
C SER A 47 -3.74 -3.79 -1.59
N CYS A 48 -3.81 -2.51 -1.97
CA CYS A 48 -3.07 -1.44 -1.31
C CYS A 48 -3.91 -0.18 -1.23
N HIS A 49 -4.16 0.33 -0.03
CA HIS A 49 -4.98 1.52 0.18
C HIS A 49 -4.45 2.35 1.34
N ALA A 50 -4.64 3.66 1.26
CA ALA A 50 -4.37 4.59 2.34
C ALA A 50 -5.64 4.82 3.18
N ILE A 51 -5.50 4.75 4.49
CA ILE A 51 -6.55 5.06 5.47
C ILE A 51 -6.16 6.38 6.11
N GLY A 52 -6.88 7.43 5.73
CA GLY A 52 -6.68 8.75 6.29
C GLY A 52 -7.57 9.07 7.47
N SER A 53 -7.49 10.33 7.87
CA SER A 53 -8.39 10.95 8.85
C SER A 53 -9.81 11.19 8.32
N THR A 54 -9.97 11.20 7.00
CA THR A 54 -11.26 11.26 6.31
C THR A 54 -11.75 9.84 6.01
N GLU A 55 -13.07 9.67 5.84
CA GLU A 55 -13.66 8.40 5.40
C GLU A 55 -13.26 8.05 3.94
N HIS A 56 -12.68 9.02 3.21
CA HIS A 56 -12.18 8.85 1.86
C HIS A 56 -10.84 8.10 1.86
N ARG A 57 -10.79 7.03 1.06
CA ARG A 57 -9.64 6.15 0.96
C ARG A 57 -9.06 6.25 -0.43
N ALA A 58 -7.76 6.49 -0.50
CA ALA A 58 -7.05 6.38 -1.75
C ALA A 58 -6.63 4.94 -1.98
N ASP A 59 -7.13 4.36 -3.05
CA ASP A 59 -6.66 3.09 -3.56
C ASP A 59 -5.36 3.34 -4.35
N LEU A 60 -4.26 2.74 -3.87
CA LEU A 60 -2.94 2.96 -4.47
C LEU A 60 -2.69 2.04 -5.67
N LEU A 61 -3.59 1.08 -5.95
CA LEU A 61 -3.58 0.29 -7.17
C LEU A 61 -4.42 0.96 -8.27
N ASP A 62 -5.48 1.66 -7.90
CA ASP A 62 -6.36 2.42 -8.80
C ASP A 62 -6.71 3.78 -8.20
N VAL A 63 -5.98 4.83 -8.58
CA VAL A 63 -6.13 6.16 -7.98
C VAL A 63 -7.49 6.81 -8.27
N ASP A 64 -8.21 6.34 -9.29
CA ASP A 64 -9.52 6.85 -9.66
C ASP A 64 -10.65 6.12 -8.91
N ASN A 65 -10.32 5.07 -8.14
CA ASN A 65 -11.28 4.33 -7.33
C ASN A 65 -11.48 5.00 -5.96
N GLU A 66 -12.59 5.72 -5.83
CA GLU A 66 -13.00 6.40 -4.58
C GLU A 66 -14.07 5.62 -3.78
N LEU A 67 -14.46 4.42 -4.24
CA LEU A 67 -15.59 3.66 -3.66
C LEU A 67 -15.19 2.79 -2.46
N GLY A 68 -13.91 2.75 -2.11
CA GLY A 68 -13.37 1.90 -1.06
C GLY A 68 -13.97 2.22 0.32
N VAL A 69 -14.60 1.24 0.97
CA VAL A 69 -15.32 1.44 2.24
C VAL A 69 -14.91 0.43 3.32
N ILE A 70 -14.84 0.86 4.59
CA ILE A 70 -14.72 -0.05 5.73
C ILE A 70 -16.08 -0.62 6.01
N VAL A 71 -16.19 -1.94 5.95
CA VAL A 71 -17.38 -2.65 6.39
C VAL A 71 -17.00 -3.46 7.60
N ASP A 72 -17.73 -3.27 8.69
CA ASP A 72 -17.66 -4.18 9.82
C ASP A 72 -18.50 -5.41 9.54
N SER A 73 -17.90 -6.59 9.67
CA SER A 73 -18.57 -7.87 9.46
C SER A 73 -18.56 -8.64 10.76
N VAL A 74 -19.74 -9.04 11.24
CA VAL A 74 -19.86 -9.84 12.46
C VAL A 74 -19.09 -11.17 12.36
N LYS A 75 -18.92 -11.72 11.15
CA LYS A 75 -18.20 -12.99 10.93
C LYS A 75 -16.72 -12.84 10.63
N GLU A 76 -16.36 -11.81 9.88
CA GLU A 76 -15.00 -11.66 9.31
C GLU A 76 -14.21 -10.50 9.93
N GLY A 77 -14.86 -9.74 10.81
CA GLY A 77 -14.34 -8.50 11.37
C GLY A 77 -14.31 -7.34 10.37
N PRO A 78 -13.67 -6.22 10.74
CA PRO A 78 -13.51 -5.05 9.88
C PRO A 78 -12.71 -5.39 8.63
N ARG A 79 -13.29 -5.12 7.47
CA ARG A 79 -12.66 -5.35 6.17
C ARG A 79 -12.90 -4.20 5.22
N VAL A 80 -12.03 -4.09 4.24
CA VAL A 80 -12.14 -3.10 3.18
C VAL A 80 -12.79 -3.74 1.96
N ARG A 81 -13.89 -3.14 1.49
CA ARG A 81 -14.62 -3.53 0.28
C ARG A 81 -14.38 -2.51 -0.82
N MET A 82 -14.63 -2.91 -2.07
CA MET A 82 -14.54 -2.06 -3.26
C MET A 82 -13.16 -1.42 -3.45
N VAL A 83 -12.11 -2.18 -3.13
CA VAL A 83 -10.71 -1.81 -3.41
C VAL A 83 -10.19 -2.74 -4.50
N ALA A 84 -9.40 -2.18 -5.41
CA ALA A 84 -8.77 -2.87 -6.50
C ALA A 84 -7.93 -4.04 -5.98
N ARG A 85 -8.05 -5.16 -6.69
CA ARG A 85 -7.31 -6.38 -6.40
C ARG A 85 -6.64 -6.86 -7.67
N ILE A 86 -5.32 -6.96 -7.62
CA ILE A 86 -4.54 -7.47 -8.75
C ILE A 86 -4.05 -8.87 -8.42
N CYS A 87 -4.31 -9.83 -9.32
CA CYS A 87 -3.76 -11.17 -9.17
C CYS A 87 -2.24 -11.15 -9.38
N VAL A 88 -1.51 -11.74 -8.46
CA VAL A 88 -0.05 -11.87 -8.51
C VAL A 88 0.34 -13.34 -8.38
N SER A 89 1.10 -13.82 -9.35
CA SER A 89 1.51 -15.23 -9.48
C SER A 89 3.02 -15.38 -9.67
N SER A 90 3.69 -14.32 -10.08
CA SER A 90 5.12 -14.29 -10.35
C SER A 90 5.82 -13.12 -9.64
N ALA A 91 7.14 -13.20 -9.52
CA ALA A 91 7.96 -12.08 -9.05
C ALA A 91 7.85 -10.84 -9.98
N GLY A 92 7.59 -11.06 -11.27
CA GLY A 92 7.35 -9.98 -12.23
C GLY A 92 6.06 -9.22 -11.92
N ASP A 93 5.00 -9.95 -11.58
CA ASP A 93 3.70 -9.36 -11.24
C ASP A 93 3.80 -8.51 -9.97
N VAL A 94 4.54 -9.00 -8.97
CA VAL A 94 4.81 -8.25 -7.73
C VAL A 94 5.54 -6.95 -8.05
N ARG A 95 6.59 -7.01 -8.86
CA ARG A 95 7.35 -5.80 -9.23
C ARG A 95 6.45 -4.77 -9.91
N ALA A 96 5.65 -5.19 -10.89
CA ALA A 96 4.73 -4.30 -11.60
C ALA A 96 3.66 -3.67 -10.67
N ALA A 97 3.12 -4.46 -9.74
CA ALA A 97 2.18 -3.95 -8.74
C ALA A 97 2.84 -2.95 -7.80
N MET A 98 4.06 -3.25 -7.32
CA MET A 98 4.82 -2.36 -6.44
C MET A 98 5.22 -1.05 -7.14
N ASP A 99 5.60 -1.10 -8.42
CA ASP A 99 5.91 0.08 -9.23
C ASP A 99 4.69 1.01 -9.34
N THR A 100 3.51 0.43 -9.56
CA THR A 100 2.24 1.18 -9.61
C THR A 100 1.94 1.83 -8.26
N ILE A 101 2.08 1.08 -7.16
CA ILE A 101 1.86 1.59 -5.80
C ILE A 101 2.83 2.71 -5.48
N VAL A 102 4.12 2.55 -5.80
CA VAL A 102 5.15 3.56 -5.56
C VAL A 102 4.81 4.85 -6.32
N LYS A 103 4.43 4.75 -7.59
CA LYS A 103 4.04 5.90 -8.41
C LYS A 103 2.80 6.61 -7.85
N ASN A 104 1.78 5.85 -7.47
CA ASN A 104 0.54 6.41 -6.93
C ASN A 104 0.74 6.97 -5.52
N TYR A 105 1.57 6.33 -4.70
CA TYR A 105 2.02 6.85 -3.41
C TYR A 105 2.68 8.21 -3.59
N GLU A 106 3.63 8.33 -4.52
CA GLU A 106 4.33 9.60 -4.77
C GLU A 106 3.38 10.70 -5.24
N LYS A 107 2.40 10.36 -6.09
CA LYS A 107 1.35 11.29 -6.54
C LYS A 107 0.45 11.72 -5.39
N TYR A 108 -0.03 10.77 -4.59
CA TYR A 108 -0.98 11.01 -3.50
C TYR A 108 -0.33 11.81 -2.35
N PHE A 109 0.90 11.46 -1.99
CA PHE A 109 1.66 12.11 -0.91
C PHE A 109 2.56 13.24 -1.41
N ALA A 110 2.39 13.72 -2.64
CA ALA A 110 3.28 14.68 -3.30
C ALA A 110 3.50 15.99 -2.53
N SER A 111 2.56 16.38 -1.68
CA SER A 111 2.63 17.57 -0.81
C SER A 111 3.48 17.37 0.44
N VAL A 112 3.78 16.12 0.81
CA VAL A 112 4.40 15.79 2.10
C VAL A 112 5.65 14.90 2.03
N LEU A 113 6.08 14.47 0.85
CA LEU A 113 7.32 13.73 0.64
C LEU A 113 8.55 14.51 1.14
N CYS A 114 9.40 13.88 1.95
CA CYS A 114 10.61 14.49 2.52
C CYS A 114 11.65 14.94 1.48
N GLU A 115 11.63 14.34 0.29
CA GLU A 115 12.49 14.73 -0.84
C GLU A 115 12.15 16.13 -1.38
N LYS A 116 10.96 16.65 -1.04
CA LYS A 116 10.57 18.06 -1.19
C LYS A 116 10.67 18.77 0.17
N GLN A 117 11.92 18.88 0.66
CA GLN A 117 12.33 19.46 1.95
C GLN A 117 11.49 20.65 2.45
N PRO A 118 11.38 20.86 3.78
CA PRO A 118 10.57 21.92 4.33
C PRO A 118 11.17 23.27 3.95
N THR A 119 10.44 23.99 3.10
CA THR A 119 10.58 25.42 3.01
C THR A 119 9.86 26.06 4.20
N PRO A 120 10.10 27.34 4.55
CA PRO A 120 9.40 28.03 5.63
C PRO A 120 7.87 27.91 5.56
N GLU A 121 7.33 27.75 4.35
CA GLU A 121 5.91 27.54 4.08
C GLU A 121 5.42 26.16 4.53
N LEU A 122 6.26 25.12 4.46
CA LEU A 122 5.96 23.74 4.85
C LEU A 122 5.94 23.55 6.38
N GLU A 123 6.63 24.42 7.13
CA GLU A 123 6.53 24.52 8.60
C GLU A 123 5.27 25.26 9.03
N ALA A 124 4.77 26.18 8.20
CA ALA A 124 3.53 26.92 8.42
C ALA A 124 2.27 26.14 7.98
N MET A 125 2.43 25.06 7.21
CA MET A 125 1.33 24.19 6.83
C MET A 125 0.77 23.43 8.05
N PRO A 126 -0.56 23.24 8.13
CA PRO A 126 -1.18 22.48 9.20
C PRO A 126 -0.60 21.07 9.29
N SER A 127 -0.60 20.52 10.50
CA SER A 127 -0.07 19.18 10.80
C SER A 127 -0.61 18.15 9.80
N TYR A 128 0.29 17.54 9.03
CA TYR A 128 -0.10 16.48 8.12
C TYR A 128 -0.78 15.35 8.90
N LEU A 129 -2.03 15.07 8.56
CA LEU A 129 -2.77 13.94 9.12
C LEU A 129 -2.17 12.67 8.54
N PRO A 130 -1.61 11.77 9.37
CA PRO A 130 -0.85 10.64 8.86
C PRO A 130 -1.82 9.58 8.32
N ASP A 131 -1.97 9.55 7.00
CA ASP A 131 -2.65 8.43 6.37
C ASP A 131 -1.80 7.16 6.56
N THR A 132 -2.45 6.09 6.99
CA THR A 132 -1.83 4.78 7.15
C THR A 132 -2.00 4.00 5.86
N VAL A 133 -0.89 3.66 5.20
CA VAL A 133 -0.93 2.80 4.02
C VAL A 133 -0.97 1.34 4.45
N VAL A 134 -2.01 0.64 4.03
CA VAL A 134 -2.23 -0.77 4.28
C VAL A 134 -2.00 -1.54 2.99
N LEU A 135 -0.98 -2.41 3.01
CA LEU A 135 -0.69 -3.35 1.95
C LEU A 135 -1.04 -4.77 2.39
N GLN A 136 -1.83 -5.47 1.60
CA GLN A 136 -2.27 -6.83 1.90
C GLN A 136 -2.07 -7.75 0.71
N LEU A 137 -1.48 -8.92 0.99
CA LEU A 137 -1.45 -10.07 0.10
C LEU A 137 -2.48 -11.08 0.62
N HIS A 138 -3.48 -11.35 -0.19
CA HIS A 138 -4.52 -12.34 0.08
C HIS A 138 -4.24 -13.59 -0.73
N ARG A 139 -4.55 -14.76 -0.18
CA ARG A 139 -4.67 -15.97 -0.99
C ARG A 139 -6.01 -15.89 -1.72
N HIS A 140 -5.97 -15.97 -3.03
CA HIS A 140 -7.17 -16.02 -3.86
C HIS A 140 -7.61 -17.48 -3.96
N ASP A 141 -8.48 -17.90 -3.03
CA ASP A 141 -9.00 -19.27 -2.98
C ASP A 141 -10.16 -19.52 -3.97
N GLY A 142 -10.36 -18.61 -4.93
CA GLY A 142 -11.58 -18.51 -5.71
C GLY A 142 -12.70 -17.95 -4.84
N GLU A 143 -13.34 -16.87 -5.29
CA GLU A 143 -14.63 -16.52 -4.72
C GLU A 143 -15.60 -17.67 -5.08
N ALA A 144 -16.14 -18.32 -4.04
CA ALA A 144 -17.30 -19.20 -4.13
C ALA A 144 -18.58 -18.38 -3.89
#